data_AF-A0A6B3GYW1-F1
#
_entry.id   AF-A0A6B3GYW1-F1
#
_cell.length_a   1.000
_cell.length_b   1.000
_cell.length_c   1.000
_cell.angle_alpha   90.00
_cell.angle_beta   90.00
_cell.angle_gamma   90.00
#
_symmetry.space_group_name_H-M   'P 1'
#
loop_
_entity.id
_entity.type
_entity.pdbx_description
1 polymer ?
#
loop_
_entity_poly.entity_id
_entity_poly.type
_entity_poly.pdbx_seq_one_letter_code
_entity_poly.pdbx_strand_id
1 'polypeptide(L)' 'MSTTTAVAPLTTQDAEALVGAARSAAEEAGVAVAVSVVDAGGHLLAFRRDDRAVLIAGETSTRKA' A
#
# COMPACT_ATOMS: atom_id res chain seq x y z
N MET A 1 -10.16 4.64 32.31
CA MET A 1 -9.88 3.28 31.80
C MET A 1 -9.78 3.38 30.28
N SER A 2 -8.67 2.95 29.69
CA SER A 2 -8.54 2.84 28.23
C SER A 2 -8.89 1.41 27.82
N THR A 3 -9.86 1.23 26.93
CA THR A 3 -10.23 -0.07 26.37
C THR A 3 -9.39 -0.31 25.10
N THR A 4 -8.51 -1.32 25.13
CA THR A 4 -7.78 -1.74 23.93
C THR A 4 -8.64 -2.69 23.12
N THR A 5 -9.00 -2.30 21.90
CA THR A 5 -9.60 -3.20 20.91
C THR A 5 -8.52 -4.10 20.32
N ALA A 6 -8.74 -5.40 20.28
CA ALA A 6 -7.86 -6.32 19.57
C ALA A 6 -7.96 -6.10 18.05
N VAL A 7 -6.84 -5.86 17.39
CA VAL A 7 -6.74 -5.70 15.93
C VAL A 7 -6.00 -6.88 15.35
N ALA A 8 -6.57 -7.53 14.34
CA ALA A 8 -5.88 -8.56 13.58
C ALA A 8 -4.78 -7.90 12.72
N PRO A 9 -3.52 -8.35 12.78
CA PRO A 9 -2.46 -7.77 11.99
C PRO A 9 -2.65 -8.06 10.50
N LEU A 10 -2.26 -7.11 9.64
CA LEU A 10 -2.14 -7.33 8.21
C LEU A 10 -1.07 -8.39 7.94
N THR A 11 -1.42 -9.42 7.19
CA THR A 11 -0.46 -10.43 6.74
C THR A 11 0.22 -10.00 5.44
N THR A 12 1.32 -10.67 5.08
CA THR A 12 1.94 -10.49 3.76
C THR A 12 0.97 -10.82 2.62
N GLN A 13 0.13 -11.84 2.79
CA GLN A 13 -0.88 -12.22 1.79
C GLN A 13 -1.92 -11.11 1.61
N ASP A 14 -2.36 -10.47 2.69
CA ASP A 14 -3.27 -9.31 2.60
C ASP A 14 -2.62 -8.15 1.85
N ALA A 15 -1.35 -7.86 2.16
CA ALA A 15 -0.60 -6.78 1.51
C ALA A 15 -0.43 -7.03 0.00
N GLU A 16 -0.13 -8.26 -0.41
CA GLU A 16 -0.05 -8.66 -1.82
C GLU A 16 -1.40 -8.51 -2.53
N ALA A 17 -2.50 -8.93 -1.89
CA ALA A 17 -3.84 -8.78 -2.43
C ALA A 17 -4.23 -7.30 -2.60
N LEU A 18 -3.90 -6.44 -1.64
CA LEU A 18 -4.13 -5.00 -1.70
C LEU A 18 -3.35 -4.34 -2.85
N VAL A 19 -2.07 -4.68 -3.01
CA VAL A 19 -1.25 -4.18 -4.13
C VAL A 19 -1.83 -4.66 -5.47
N GLY A 20 -2.28 -5.92 -5.55
CA GLY A 20 -2.93 -6.47 -6.73
C GLY A 20 -4.20 -5.70 -7.11
N ALA A 21 -5.10 -5.47 -6.15
CA ALA A 21 -6.34 -4.73 -6.36
C ALA A 21 -6.09 -3.27 -6.77
N ALA A 22 -5.17 -2.58 -6.09
CA ALA A 22 -4.82 -1.20 -6.41
C ALA A 22 -4.21 -1.08 -7.81
N ARG A 23 -3.39 -2.06 -8.22
CA ARG A 23 -2.84 -2.13 -9.57
C ARG A 23 -3.94 -2.32 -10.62
N SER A 24 -4.85 -3.27 -10.44
CA SER A 24 -5.96 -3.49 -11.37
C SER A 24 -6.82 -2.23 -11.54
N ALA A 25 -7.16 -1.56 -10.42
CA ALA A 25 -7.92 -0.32 -10.47
C ALA A 25 -7.18 0.82 -11.17
N ALA A 26 -5.85 0.92 -10.99
CA ALA A 26 -5.03 1.90 -11.69
C ALA A 26 -4.93 1.61 -13.20
N GLU A 27 -4.85 0.33 -13.58
CA GLU A 27 -4.89 -0.10 -14.98
C GLU A 27 -6.24 0.24 -15.63
N GLU A 28 -7.36 -0.07 -14.97
CA GLU A 28 -8.71 0.30 -15.43
C GLU A 28 -8.90 1.82 -15.57
N ALA A 29 -8.31 2.60 -14.66
CA ALA A 29 -8.33 4.06 -14.71
C ALA A 29 -7.30 4.67 -15.68
N GLY A 30 -6.40 3.87 -16.26
CA GLY A 30 -5.35 4.34 -17.16
C GLY A 30 -4.28 5.22 -16.50
N VAL A 31 -4.07 5.11 -15.19
CA VAL A 31 -3.13 5.94 -14.42
C VAL A 31 -1.92 5.13 -13.94
N ALA A 32 -0.74 5.73 -13.99
CA ALA A 32 0.49 5.13 -13.47
C ALA A 32 0.71 5.53 -12.00
N VAL A 33 0.81 4.57 -11.09
CA VAL A 33 0.85 4.81 -9.63
C VAL A 33 2.01 4.10 -8.93
N ALA A 34 2.30 4.54 -7.71
CA ALA A 34 3.08 3.79 -6.73
C ALA A 34 2.20 3.46 -5.52
N VAL A 35 2.26 2.23 -5.03
CA VAL A 35 1.42 1.71 -3.96
C VAL A 35 2.32 1.16 -2.85
N SER A 36 2.10 1.62 -1.63
CA SER A 36 2.76 1.14 -0.41
C SER A 36 1.70 0.60 0.56
N VAL A 37 2.00 -0.53 1.20
CA VAL A 37 1.19 -1.11 2.29
C VAL A 37 2.10 -1.25 3.51
N VAL A 38 1.66 -0.74 4.65
CA VAL A 38 2.39 -0.82 5.93
C VAL A 38 1.55 -1.56 6.97
N ASP A 39 2.22 -2.14 7.97
CA ASP A 39 1.55 -2.67 9.16
C ASP A 39 1.13 -1.56 10.12
N ALA A 40 0.48 -1.92 11.23
CA ALA A 40 0.04 -0.96 12.25
C ALA A 40 1.19 -0.21 12.95
N GLY A 41 2.43 -0.70 12.85
CA GLY A 41 3.64 -0.04 13.31
C GLY A 41 4.27 0.88 12.26
N GLY A 42 3.71 0.97 11.06
CA GLY A 42 4.25 1.73 9.94
C GLY A 42 5.38 1.01 9.20
N HIS A 43 5.59 -0.29 9.44
CA HIS A 43 6.63 -1.04 8.72
C HIS A 43 6.12 -1.47 7.36
N LEU A 44 6.94 -1.28 6.33
CA LEU A 44 6.60 -1.64 4.96
C LEU A 44 6.40 -3.15 4.81
N LEU A 45 5.21 -3.55 4.36
CA LEU A 45 4.86 -4.92 4.03
C LEU A 45 4.95 -5.20 2.53
N ALA A 46 4.48 -4.27 1.70
CA ALA A 46 4.55 -4.38 0.25
C ALA A 46 4.71 -3.01 -0.41
N PHE A 47 5.48 -2.96 -1.50
CA PHE A 47 5.65 -1.78 -2.32
C PHE A 47 5.71 -2.14 -3.79
N ARG A 48 5.00 -1.37 -4.63
CA ARG A 48 5.08 -1.47 -6.08
C ARG A 48 5.03 -0.10 -6.72
N ARG A 49 5.84 0.11 -7.75
CA ARG A 49 5.81 1.30 -8.59
C ARG A 49 5.64 0.91 -10.06
N ASP A 50 4.68 1.51 -10.73
CA ASP A 50 4.59 1.45 -12.20
C ASP A 50 5.83 2.15 -12.80
N ASP A 51 6.42 1.58 -13.84
CA ASP A 51 7.64 2.10 -14.48
C ASP A 51 7.43 3.49 -15.09
N ARG A 52 6.18 3.82 -15.46
CA ARG A 52 5.77 5.13 -15.98
C ARG A 52 5.31 6.10 -14.88
N ALA A 53 5.23 5.68 -13.61
CA ALA A 53 4.85 6.56 -12.53
C ALA A 53 5.90 7.66 -12.32
N VAL A 54 5.46 8.87 -12.00
CA VAL A 54 6.35 10.01 -11.71
C VAL A 54 7.37 9.63 -10.62
N LEU A 55 8.61 10.11 -10.73
CA LEU A 55 9.72 9.65 -9.88
C LEU A 55 9.42 9.78 -8.38
N ILE A 56 8.75 10.86 -7.98
CA ILE A 56 8.39 11.16 -6.60
C ILE A 56 7.24 10.29 -6.06
N ALA A 57 6.52 9.55 -6.91
CA ALA A 57 5.36 8.75 -6.52
C ALA A 57 5.73 7.70 -5.46
N GLY A 58 6.92 7.09 -5.56
CA GLY A 58 7.36 6.09 -4.59
C GLY A 58 7.48 6.66 -3.18
N GLU A 59 8.21 7.77 -3.04
CA GLU A 59 8.41 8.41 -1.73
C GLU A 59 7.09 8.96 -1.16
N THR A 60 6.27 9.58 -2.00
CA THR A 60 4.98 10.13 -1.56
C THR A 60 3.98 9.04 -1.19
N SER A 61 4.02 7.88 -1.84
CA SER A 61 3.17 6.74 -1.46
C SER A 61 3.59 6.18 -0.10
N THR A 62 4.89 5.94 0.09
CA THR A 62 5.41 5.39 1.36
C THR A 62 5.24 6.34 2.53
N ARG A 63 5.30 7.66 2.33
CA ARG A 63 5.04 8.63 3.41
C ARG A 63 3.57 8.85 3.73
N LYS A 64 2.66 8.40 2.87
CA LYS A 64 1.20 8.49 3.10
C LYS A 64 0.64 7.29 3.83
N ALA A 65 1.21 6.11 3.56
CA ALA A 65 0.83 4.84 4.19
C ALA A 65 1.14 4.87 5.68
#